data_AF-V7FUZ1-F1
#
_entry.id   AF-V7FUZ1-F1
#
_cell.length_a   1.000
_cell.length_b   1.000
_cell.length_c   1.000
_cell.angle_alpha   90.00
_cell.angle_beta   90.00
_cell.angle_gamma   90.00
#
_symmetry.space_group_name_H-M   'P 1'
#
loop_
_entity.id
_entity.type
_entity.pdbx_description
1 polymer ?
#
loop_
_entity_poly.entity_id
_entity_poly.type
_entity_poly.pdbx_seq_one_letter_code
_entity_poly.pdbx_strand_id
1 'polypeptide(L)'
;MAFWPAISPRPAARIAASEGPILILQDTTEFIYSRAQPGKIGFTKTINAGRYKAGQPNVLTLCGVLMHSSLAVTLTGTPLGLTAVKFWTRTKFKGTLALKRHINPTRVPIETKESYRWLENLRQSIALVGAAERCVHVGDRESDIYELYCTAQDLGTSFLVRVQTNRLTERTADAVPHDPAHRVFAQLAAAPWAGRHRITVDQDETTCLQVKFAAIRTLPPVGKQ
;
A
#
# COMPACT_ATOMS: atom_id res chain seq x y z
N MET A 1 11.40 -14.50 9.56
CA MET A 1 10.36 -14.25 8.54
C MET A 1 10.49 -15.37 7.53
N ALA A 2 9.46 -16.18 7.35
CA ALA A 2 9.48 -17.24 6.35
C ALA A 2 8.71 -16.75 5.13
N PHE A 3 9.37 -16.68 3.98
CA PHE A 3 8.65 -16.78 2.72
C PHE A 3 8.22 -18.23 2.57
N TRP A 4 6.94 -18.44 2.29
CA TRP A 4 6.54 -19.74 1.79
C TRP A 4 7.12 -19.91 0.37
N PRO A 5 7.62 -21.09 -0.01
CA PRO A 5 8.24 -21.29 -1.32
C PRO A 5 7.29 -20.94 -2.46
N ALA A 6 7.93 -20.62 -3.60
CA ALA A 6 7.37 -20.17 -4.87
C ALA A 6 5.88 -20.48 -5.05
N ILE A 7 5.11 -19.42 -5.29
CA ILE A 7 3.74 -19.54 -5.77
C ILE A 7 3.73 -20.46 -6.98
N SER A 8 2.75 -21.38 -7.02
CA SER A 8 2.53 -22.30 -8.15
C SER A 8 2.70 -21.57 -9.49
N PRO A 9 3.28 -22.18 -10.54
CA PRO A 9 3.51 -21.51 -11.83
C PRO A 9 2.20 -21.17 -12.59
N ARG A 10 1.06 -21.70 -12.14
CA ARG A 10 -0.26 -21.52 -12.78
C ARG A 10 -0.68 -20.07 -13.04
N PRO A 11 -0.50 -19.10 -12.12
CA PRO A 11 -0.84 -17.69 -12.38
C PRO A 11 0.02 -17.11 -13.51
N ALA A 12 1.31 -17.44 -13.59
CA ALA A 12 2.17 -16.97 -14.69
C ALA A 12 1.64 -17.43 -16.05
N ALA A 13 1.25 -18.71 -16.17
CA ALA A 13 0.66 -19.24 -17.41
C ALA A 13 -0.66 -18.55 -17.79
N ARG A 14 -1.54 -18.27 -16.81
CA ARG A 14 -2.80 -17.56 -17.03
C ARG A 14 -2.57 -16.10 -17.46
N ILE A 15 -1.58 -15.44 -16.88
CA ILE A 15 -1.19 -14.07 -17.23
C ILE A 15 -0.60 -14.01 -18.63
N ALA A 16 0.28 -14.96 -18.97
CA ALA A 16 0.84 -15.07 -20.31
C ALA A 16 -0.23 -15.31 -21.38
N ALA A 17 -1.27 -16.09 -21.06
CA ALA A 17 -2.41 -16.37 -21.95
C ALA A 17 -3.43 -15.22 -22.03
N SER A 18 -3.39 -14.25 -21.12
CA SER A 18 -4.25 -13.06 -21.17
C SER A 18 -3.60 -11.94 -21.97
N GLU A 19 -4.40 -11.11 -22.61
CA GLU A 19 -3.95 -9.91 -23.33
C GLU A 19 -4.14 -8.63 -22.51
N GLY A 20 -3.39 -7.59 -22.88
CA GLY A 20 -3.54 -6.26 -22.30
C GLY A 20 -2.96 -6.09 -20.88
N PRO A 21 -3.32 -4.96 -20.21
CA PRO A 21 -2.84 -4.64 -18.87
C PRO A 21 -3.39 -5.58 -17.80
N ILE A 22 -2.56 -5.85 -16.80
CA ILE A 22 -2.86 -6.71 -15.66
C ILE A 22 -2.81 -5.87 -14.40
N LEU A 23 -3.91 -5.85 -13.64
CA LEU A 23 -3.95 -5.18 -12.35
C LEU A 23 -3.43 -6.14 -11.28
N ILE A 24 -2.42 -5.69 -10.53
CA ILE A 24 -1.84 -6.43 -9.41
C ILE A 24 -2.35 -5.79 -8.12
N LEU A 25 -3.46 -6.32 -7.60
CA LEU A 25 -4.13 -5.81 -6.40
C LEU A 25 -3.35 -6.26 -5.15
N GLN A 26 -2.89 -5.31 -4.35
CA GLN A 26 -2.15 -5.59 -3.13
C GLN A 26 -2.92 -5.15 -1.88
N ASP A 27 -3.02 -6.05 -0.91
CA ASP A 27 -3.62 -5.74 0.40
C ASP A 27 -3.08 -6.66 1.51
N THR A 28 -3.29 -6.27 2.76
CA THR A 28 -2.90 -7.01 3.96
C THR A 28 -4.12 -7.50 4.72
N THR A 29 -4.14 -8.80 5.02
CA THR A 29 -5.15 -9.41 5.90
C THR A 29 -4.50 -10.09 7.10
N GLU A 30 -5.35 -10.45 8.07
CA GLU A 30 -4.96 -11.10 9.32
C GLU A 30 -5.74 -12.41 9.50
N PHE A 31 -5.03 -13.50 9.77
CA PHE A 31 -5.60 -14.76 10.24
C PHE A 31 -5.50 -14.80 11.76
N ILE A 32 -6.65 -14.70 12.44
CA ILE A 32 -6.73 -14.63 13.91
C ILE A 32 -7.13 -16.00 14.46
N TYR A 33 -6.43 -16.47 15.49
CA TYR A 33 -6.70 -17.76 16.14
C TYR A 33 -7.04 -17.58 17.63
N SER A 34 -7.77 -18.55 18.18
CA SER A 34 -7.88 -18.77 19.62
C SER A 34 -7.00 -19.96 20.01
N ARG A 35 -6.09 -19.78 20.97
CA ARG A 35 -5.11 -20.79 21.38
C ARG A 35 -4.83 -20.71 22.88
N ALA A 36 -4.58 -21.86 23.51
CA ALA A 36 -4.13 -21.93 24.89
C ALA A 36 -2.75 -21.28 25.13
N GLN A 37 -1.88 -21.28 24.10
CA GLN A 37 -0.53 -20.68 24.17
C GLN A 37 -0.31 -19.70 22.99
N PRO A 38 -0.88 -18.47 23.04
CA PRO A 38 -0.79 -17.46 21.98
C PRO A 38 0.63 -17.14 21.49
N GLY A 39 1.59 -17.08 22.41
CA GLY A 39 2.98 -16.70 22.11
C GLY A 39 3.71 -17.67 21.17
N LYS A 40 3.22 -18.90 20.98
CA LYS A 40 3.80 -19.87 20.03
C LYS A 40 3.50 -19.53 18.56
N ILE A 41 2.41 -18.79 18.29
CA ILE A 41 2.07 -18.30 16.95
C ILE A 41 2.56 -16.85 16.80
N GLY A 42 2.52 -16.08 17.88
CA GLY A 42 2.76 -14.64 17.89
C GLY A 42 1.49 -13.84 17.63
N PHE A 43 1.64 -12.53 17.41
CA PHE A 43 0.56 -11.56 17.54
C PHE A 43 0.33 -10.76 16.27
N THR A 44 -0.94 -10.41 16.01
CA THR A 44 -1.33 -9.53 14.90
C THR A 44 -1.52 -8.12 15.39
N LYS A 45 -2.48 -7.88 16.30
CA LYS A 45 -2.82 -6.54 16.76
C LYS A 45 -3.31 -6.53 18.19
N THR A 46 -3.43 -5.33 18.71
CA THR A 46 -4.04 -5.04 19.98
C THR A 46 -5.39 -4.37 19.74
N ILE A 47 -6.45 -4.86 20.36
CA ILE A 47 -7.81 -4.31 20.27
C ILE A 47 -8.28 -3.82 21.65
N ASN A 48 -9.15 -2.82 21.62
CA ASN A 48 -9.89 -2.39 22.81
C ASN A 48 -11.16 -3.24 22.94
N ALA A 49 -11.21 -4.10 23.95
CA ALA A 49 -12.33 -4.96 24.27
C ALA A 49 -13.24 -4.36 25.36
N GLY A 50 -13.28 -3.02 25.45
CA GLY A 50 -14.11 -2.27 26.37
C GLY A 50 -13.37 -1.90 27.66
N ARG A 51 -14.10 -1.89 28.77
CA ARG A 51 -13.55 -1.59 30.10
C ARG A 51 -13.89 -2.72 31.06
N TYR A 52 -12.96 -3.02 31.97
CA TYR A 52 -13.26 -3.84 33.14
C TYR A 52 -14.25 -3.12 34.06
N LYS A 53 -14.90 -3.87 34.97
CA LYS A 53 -15.83 -3.29 35.97
C LYS A 53 -15.20 -2.17 36.81
N ALA A 54 -13.88 -2.19 37.00
CA ALA A 54 -13.11 -1.15 37.69
C ALA A 54 -12.75 0.07 36.81
N GLY A 55 -13.33 0.20 35.60
CA GLY A 55 -13.10 1.33 34.68
C GLY A 55 -11.79 1.26 33.87
N GLN A 56 -10.92 0.28 34.15
CA GLN A 56 -9.66 0.11 33.42
C GLN A 56 -9.89 -0.39 31.99
N PRO A 57 -9.12 0.09 30.99
CA PRO A 57 -9.20 -0.40 29.62
C PRO A 57 -8.93 -1.89 29.53
N ASN A 58 -9.83 -2.64 28.87
CA ASN A 58 -9.62 -4.04 28.56
C ASN A 58 -8.92 -4.13 27.20
N VAL A 59 -7.61 -4.31 27.22
CA VAL A 59 -6.79 -4.37 26.02
C VAL A 59 -6.44 -5.82 25.72
N LEU A 60 -6.96 -6.36 24.62
CA LEU A 60 -6.68 -7.73 24.19
C LEU A 60 -5.63 -7.73 23.08
N THR A 61 -4.67 -8.64 23.19
CA THR A 61 -3.69 -8.88 22.12
C THR A 61 -4.08 -10.14 21.36
N LEU A 62 -4.38 -9.98 20.07
CA LEU A 62 -4.84 -11.07 19.22
C LEU A 62 -3.66 -11.87 18.68
N CYS A 63 -3.78 -13.20 18.75
CA CYS A 63 -2.77 -14.12 18.23
C CYS A 63 -3.12 -14.57 16.82
N GLY A 64 -2.12 -14.67 15.94
CA GLY A 64 -2.39 -14.84 14.53
C GLY A 64 -1.19 -14.65 13.62
N VAL A 65 -1.48 -14.70 12.32
CA VAL A 65 -0.53 -14.53 11.23
C VAL A 65 -1.06 -13.43 10.30
N LEU A 66 -0.19 -12.54 9.87
CA LEU A 66 -0.50 -11.56 8.83
C LEU A 66 -0.10 -12.11 7.47
N MET A 67 -0.86 -11.71 6.45
CA MET A 67 -0.58 -12.02 5.07
C MET A 67 -0.72 -10.77 4.24
N HIS A 68 0.30 -10.47 3.45
CA HIS A 68 0.22 -9.48 2.38
C HIS A 68 0.25 -10.23 1.06
N SER A 69 -0.74 -9.99 0.22
CA SER A 69 -0.94 -10.72 -1.02
C SER A 69 -1.02 -9.79 -2.21
N SER A 70 -0.49 -10.24 -3.34
CA SER A 70 -0.66 -9.64 -4.66
C SER A 70 -1.53 -10.55 -5.52
N LEU A 71 -2.70 -10.08 -5.93
CA LEU A 71 -3.66 -10.79 -6.78
C LEU A 71 -3.67 -10.17 -8.18
N ALA A 72 -3.36 -10.96 -9.20
CA ALA A 72 -3.49 -10.54 -10.59
C ALA A 72 -4.92 -10.68 -11.08
N VAL A 73 -5.44 -9.63 -11.71
CA VAL A 73 -6.75 -9.60 -12.37
C VAL A 73 -6.67 -8.86 -13.71
N THR A 74 -7.55 -9.21 -14.65
CA THR A 74 -7.73 -8.45 -15.89
C THR A 74 -8.50 -7.15 -15.63
N LEU A 75 -8.55 -6.24 -16.62
CA LEU A 75 -9.37 -5.03 -16.54
C LEU A 75 -10.88 -5.30 -16.39
N THR A 76 -11.35 -6.47 -16.84
CA THR A 76 -12.74 -6.92 -16.68
C THR A 76 -13.00 -7.58 -15.32
N GLY A 77 -11.98 -7.69 -14.46
CA GLY A 77 -12.10 -8.27 -13.12
C GLY A 77 -11.93 -9.81 -13.07
N THR A 78 -11.46 -10.45 -14.15
CA THR A 78 -11.20 -11.90 -14.12
C THR A 78 -9.95 -12.21 -13.30
N PRO A 79 -10.04 -13.04 -12.25
CA PRO A 79 -8.89 -13.38 -11.42
C PRO A 79 -7.95 -14.37 -12.11
N LEU A 80 -6.67 -14.00 -12.22
CA LEU A 80 -5.62 -14.81 -12.85
C LEU A 80 -4.82 -15.60 -11.80
N GLY A 81 -4.76 -15.11 -10.57
CA GLY A 81 -4.17 -15.82 -9.41
C GLY A 81 -3.24 -14.94 -8.59
N LEU A 82 -2.71 -15.49 -7.50
CA LEU A 82 -1.74 -14.79 -6.65
C LEU A 82 -0.38 -14.73 -7.34
N THR A 83 0.30 -13.59 -7.30
CA THR A 83 1.63 -13.38 -7.90
C THR A 83 2.73 -13.18 -6.87
N ALA A 84 2.37 -12.77 -5.66
CA ALA A 84 3.25 -12.70 -4.49
C ALA A 84 2.42 -12.87 -3.21
N VAL A 85 3.01 -13.50 -2.18
CA VAL A 85 2.43 -13.61 -0.85
C VAL A 85 3.53 -13.58 0.20
N LYS A 86 3.39 -12.72 1.21
CA LYS A 86 4.27 -12.65 2.37
C LYS A 86 3.48 -12.95 3.65
N PHE A 87 3.96 -13.91 4.43
CA PHE A 87 3.44 -14.19 5.77
C PHE A 87 4.40 -13.72 6.86
N TRP A 88 3.87 -13.19 7.96
CA TRP A 88 4.65 -12.90 9.16
C TRP A 88 3.79 -12.87 10.42
N THR A 89 4.47 -12.83 11.57
CA THR A 89 3.87 -12.68 12.90
C THR A 89 4.76 -11.74 13.72
N ARG A 90 4.20 -11.13 14.77
CA ARG A 90 4.94 -10.24 15.68
C ARG A 90 5.19 -10.95 17.00
N THR A 91 6.44 -10.96 17.46
CA THR A 91 6.76 -11.43 18.83
C THR A 91 6.51 -10.34 19.87
N LYS A 92 6.72 -9.07 19.48
CA LYS A 92 6.47 -7.88 20.31
C LYS A 92 6.05 -6.70 19.44
N PHE A 93 5.23 -5.81 20.00
CA PHE A 93 4.87 -4.55 19.35
C PHE A 93 5.97 -3.51 19.62
N LYS A 94 6.46 -2.85 18.57
CA LYS A 94 7.56 -1.86 18.67
C LYS A 94 7.15 -0.50 19.24
N GLY A 95 5.88 -0.31 19.63
CA GLY A 95 5.40 0.97 20.20
C GLY A 95 5.62 2.18 19.28
N THR A 96 5.60 1.98 17.95
CA THR A 96 6.01 2.98 16.96
C THR A 96 5.23 4.28 17.03
N LEU A 97 3.98 4.26 17.49
CA LEU A 97 3.17 5.45 17.75
C LEU A 97 3.77 6.37 18.82
N ALA A 98 4.27 5.81 19.93
CA ALA A 98 4.95 6.60 20.96
C ALA A 98 6.28 7.17 20.43
N LEU A 99 6.98 6.40 19.60
CA LEU A 99 8.27 6.80 19.01
C LEU A 99 8.13 7.87 17.93
N LYS A 100 6.96 8.04 17.29
CA LYS A 100 6.74 9.09 16.26
C LYS A 100 7.00 10.52 16.78
N ARG A 101 6.91 10.74 18.10
CA ARG A 101 7.23 12.03 18.73
C ARG A 101 8.73 12.34 18.77
N HIS A 102 9.57 11.32 18.69
CA HIS A 102 11.02 11.45 18.84
C HIS A 102 11.80 11.06 17.58
N ILE A 103 11.23 10.21 16.73
CA ILE A 103 11.88 9.67 15.54
C ILE A 103 11.01 9.98 14.33
N ASN A 104 11.57 10.68 13.34
CA ASN A 104 10.91 10.87 12.05
C ASN A 104 10.87 9.52 11.30
N PRO A 105 9.69 8.93 11.04
CA PRO A 105 9.58 7.63 10.38
C PRO A 105 10.18 7.61 8.99
N THR A 106 10.29 8.75 8.30
CA THR A 106 10.88 8.84 6.95
C THR A 106 12.40 8.63 6.94
N ARG A 107 13.08 8.85 8.07
CA ARG A 107 14.53 8.62 8.26
C ARG A 107 14.89 7.16 8.55
N VAL A 108 13.91 6.37 8.98
CA VAL A 108 14.14 4.93 9.24
C VAL A 108 14.18 4.20 7.89
N PRO A 109 15.19 3.35 7.62
CA PRO A 109 15.26 2.57 6.38
C PRO A 109 14.01 1.72 6.17
N ILE A 110 13.49 1.70 4.94
CA ILE A 110 12.20 1.06 4.62
C ILE A 110 12.26 -0.45 4.87
N GLU A 111 13.40 -1.07 4.60
CA GLU A 111 13.71 -2.51 4.75
C GLU A 111 13.50 -3.00 6.19
N THR A 112 13.61 -2.11 7.17
CA THR A 112 13.43 -2.44 8.60
C THR A 112 11.97 -2.35 9.07
N LYS A 113 11.09 -1.85 8.20
CA LYS A 113 9.67 -1.62 8.47
C LYS A 113 8.81 -2.72 7.86
N GLU A 114 7.66 -2.96 8.47
CA GLU A 114 6.67 -3.88 7.91
C GLU A 114 6.05 -3.36 6.61
N SER A 115 6.09 -2.05 6.36
CA SER A 115 5.68 -1.45 5.07
C SER A 115 6.59 -1.87 3.91
N TYR A 116 7.77 -2.45 4.16
CA TYR A 116 8.62 -3.03 3.10
C TYR A 116 7.90 -4.13 2.30
N ARG A 117 6.92 -4.80 2.92
CA ARG A 117 6.14 -5.87 2.28
C ARG A 117 5.54 -5.46 0.93
N TRP A 118 5.15 -4.19 0.77
CA TRP A 118 4.61 -3.65 -0.48
C TRP A 118 5.66 -3.68 -1.61
N LEU A 119 6.89 -3.24 -1.33
CA LEU A 119 8.00 -3.26 -2.30
C LEU A 119 8.43 -4.69 -2.64
N GLU A 120 8.42 -5.55 -1.62
CA GLU A 120 8.78 -6.95 -1.76
C GLU A 120 7.78 -7.72 -2.63
N ASN A 121 6.48 -7.51 -2.40
CA ASN A 121 5.41 -8.12 -3.20
C ASN A 121 5.39 -7.58 -4.63
N LEU A 122 5.66 -6.29 -4.83
CA LEU A 122 5.86 -5.69 -6.14
C LEU A 122 6.99 -6.42 -6.90
N ARG A 123 8.19 -6.53 -6.30
CA ARG A 123 9.34 -7.22 -6.91
C ARG A 123 9.04 -8.67 -7.28
N GLN A 124 8.43 -9.42 -6.35
CA GLN A 124 8.11 -10.83 -6.59
C GLN A 124 7.05 -11.02 -7.67
N SER A 125 6.05 -10.14 -7.71
CA SER A 125 5.02 -10.19 -8.75
C SER A 125 5.63 -9.98 -10.13
N ILE A 126 6.50 -8.98 -10.28
CA ILE A 126 7.18 -8.71 -11.55
C ILE A 126 8.06 -9.89 -11.97
N ALA A 127 8.82 -10.45 -11.02
CA ALA A 127 9.66 -11.61 -11.29
C ALA A 127 8.85 -12.84 -11.76
N LEU A 128 7.65 -13.04 -11.22
CA LEU A 128 6.75 -14.12 -11.64
C LEU A 128 6.08 -13.85 -12.99
N VAL A 129 5.66 -12.61 -13.24
CA VAL A 129 4.94 -12.22 -14.46
C VAL A 129 5.86 -12.16 -15.68
N GLY A 130 7.09 -11.67 -15.51
CA GLY A 130 8.07 -11.56 -16.61
C GLY A 130 7.76 -10.51 -17.68
N ALA A 131 6.75 -9.66 -17.46
CA ALA A 131 6.32 -8.58 -18.35
C ALA A 131 5.87 -7.37 -17.50
N ALA A 132 6.86 -6.64 -16.96
CA ALA A 132 6.63 -5.57 -15.99
C ALA A 132 5.78 -4.42 -16.55
N GLU A 133 5.99 -4.09 -17.83
CA GLU A 133 5.30 -3.05 -18.57
C GLU A 133 3.80 -3.27 -18.71
N ARG A 134 3.34 -4.52 -18.55
CA ARG A 134 1.92 -4.88 -18.55
C ARG A 134 1.27 -4.73 -17.17
N CYS A 135 2.05 -4.60 -16.11
CA CYS A 135 1.56 -4.60 -14.74
C CYS A 135 1.18 -3.18 -14.28
N VAL A 136 0.04 -3.08 -13.59
CA VAL A 136 -0.36 -1.91 -12.81
C VAL A 136 -0.59 -2.35 -11.37
N HIS A 137 0.31 -2.00 -10.47
CA HIS A 137 0.18 -2.32 -9.05
C HIS A 137 -0.84 -1.38 -8.40
N VAL A 138 -1.92 -1.94 -7.89
CA VAL A 138 -3.00 -1.18 -7.26
C VAL A 138 -2.92 -1.36 -5.74
N GLY A 139 -2.84 -0.25 -5.03
CA GLY A 139 -2.73 -0.24 -3.57
C GLY A 139 -3.52 0.90 -2.93
N ASP A 140 -3.90 0.68 -1.68
CA ASP A 140 -4.65 1.66 -0.90
C ASP A 140 -3.74 2.78 -0.34
N ARG A 141 -4.24 3.53 0.64
CA ARG A 141 -3.51 4.62 1.28
C ARG A 141 -2.25 4.19 2.02
N GLU A 142 -2.18 2.96 2.50
CA GLU A 142 -0.99 2.46 3.18
C GLU A 142 0.19 2.29 2.21
N SER A 143 -0.10 2.07 0.94
CA SER A 143 0.90 1.93 -0.12
C SER A 143 1.46 3.26 -0.65
N ASP A 144 0.99 4.42 -0.14
CA ASP A 144 1.52 5.76 -0.46
C ASP A 144 2.93 5.95 0.16
N ILE A 145 3.90 5.24 -0.39
CA ILE A 145 5.28 5.13 0.06
C ILE A 145 6.19 5.60 -1.09
N TYR A 146 7.09 6.54 -0.83
CA TYR A 146 7.93 7.11 -1.89
C TYR A 146 8.82 6.04 -2.54
N GLU A 147 9.40 5.16 -1.71
CA GLU A 147 10.25 4.07 -2.16
C GLU A 147 9.51 3.05 -3.04
N LEU A 148 8.18 2.94 -2.91
CA LEU A 148 7.37 2.13 -3.82
C LEU A 148 7.35 2.76 -5.21
N TYR A 149 7.23 4.08 -5.30
CA TYR A 149 7.21 4.81 -6.58
C TYR A 149 8.54 4.65 -7.31
N CYS A 150 9.66 4.83 -6.58
CA CYS A 150 11.00 4.58 -7.12
C CYS A 150 11.15 3.12 -7.57
N THR A 151 10.75 2.16 -6.74
CA THR A 151 10.87 0.73 -7.08
C THR A 151 10.05 0.38 -8.33
N ALA A 152 8.85 0.94 -8.48
CA ALA A 152 8.02 0.73 -9.65
C ALA A 152 8.68 1.30 -10.92
N GLN A 153 9.22 2.51 -10.82
CA GLN A 153 9.95 3.16 -11.91
C GLN A 153 11.21 2.38 -12.31
N ASP A 154 12.03 1.96 -11.34
CA ASP A 154 13.26 1.20 -11.58
C ASP A 154 12.99 -0.16 -12.26
N LEU A 155 11.83 -0.76 -11.98
CA LEU A 155 11.42 -2.04 -12.54
C LEU A 155 10.58 -1.91 -13.82
N GLY A 156 10.31 -0.69 -14.30
CA GLY A 156 9.55 -0.45 -15.53
C GLY A 156 8.07 -0.86 -15.44
N THR A 157 7.48 -0.85 -14.25
CA THR A 157 6.05 -1.16 -14.02
C THR A 157 5.24 0.11 -13.70
N SER A 158 3.92 0.02 -13.82
CA SER A 158 3.00 1.10 -13.45
C SER A 158 2.37 0.87 -12.07
N PHE A 159 1.81 1.92 -11.47
CA PHE A 159 1.07 1.82 -10.23
C PHE A 159 -0.13 2.76 -10.18
N LEU A 160 -1.14 2.39 -9.39
CA LEU A 160 -2.28 3.21 -9.00
C LEU A 160 -2.40 3.17 -7.47
N VAL A 161 -2.03 4.27 -6.83
CA VAL A 161 -1.98 4.37 -5.36
C VAL A 161 -2.88 5.50 -4.89
N ARG A 162 -3.71 5.22 -3.89
CA ARG A 162 -4.52 6.25 -3.25
C ARG A 162 -3.65 7.11 -2.35
N VAL A 163 -3.45 8.37 -2.70
CA VAL A 163 -2.58 9.27 -1.92
C VAL A 163 -3.09 9.49 -0.49
N GLN A 164 -2.16 9.50 0.47
CA GLN A 164 -2.34 9.84 1.88
C GLN A 164 -1.55 11.10 2.29
N THR A 165 -0.38 11.33 1.68
CA THR A 165 0.58 12.36 2.04
C THR A 165 0.60 13.48 1.00
N ASN A 166 0.48 14.73 1.44
CA ASN A 166 0.63 15.88 0.54
C ASN A 166 2.13 16.15 0.26
N ARG A 167 2.66 15.47 -0.76
CA ARG A 167 4.09 15.42 -1.10
C ARG A 167 4.61 16.75 -1.63
N LEU A 168 5.92 16.95 -1.46
CA LEU A 168 6.64 18.07 -2.08
C LEU A 168 6.77 17.84 -3.59
N THR A 169 6.78 18.93 -4.34
CA THR A 169 7.01 18.93 -5.79
C THR A 169 8.22 19.79 -6.13
N GLU A 170 8.76 19.63 -7.33
CA GLU A 170 9.86 20.48 -7.82
C GLU A 170 9.48 21.97 -7.69
N ARG A 171 10.46 22.78 -7.26
CA ARG A 171 10.32 24.24 -7.14
C ARG A 171 10.76 24.90 -8.44
N THR A 172 10.09 25.99 -8.81
CA THR A 172 10.65 26.95 -9.75
C THR A 172 11.79 27.71 -9.05
N ALA A 173 12.79 28.16 -9.81
CA ALA A 173 13.97 28.83 -9.23
C ALA A 173 13.63 30.06 -8.38
N ASP A 174 12.54 30.76 -8.72
CA ASP A 174 12.10 32.00 -8.08
C ASP A 174 11.10 31.78 -6.93
N ALA A 175 10.86 30.52 -6.55
CA ALA A 175 9.89 30.17 -5.51
C ALA A 175 10.27 30.71 -4.13
N VAL A 176 9.30 31.21 -3.37
CA VAL A 176 9.49 31.58 -1.96
C VAL A 176 9.71 30.32 -1.10
N PRO A 177 10.67 30.32 -0.15
CA PRO A 177 10.83 29.21 0.79
C PRO A 177 9.52 28.90 1.53
N HIS A 178 9.19 27.61 1.64
CA HIS A 178 7.96 27.11 2.27
C HIS A 178 6.64 27.50 1.59
N ASP A 179 6.67 27.94 0.33
CA ASP A 179 5.44 28.22 -0.41
C ASP A 179 4.55 26.95 -0.51
N PRO A 180 3.30 27.00 -0.01
CA PRO A 180 2.37 25.88 -0.06
C PRO A 180 2.03 25.41 -1.48
N ALA A 181 2.29 26.23 -2.51
CA ALA A 181 2.13 25.88 -3.91
C ALA A 181 3.05 24.72 -4.36
N HIS A 182 4.17 24.48 -3.66
CA HIS A 182 5.09 23.37 -3.95
C HIS A 182 4.67 22.04 -3.34
N ARG A 183 3.38 21.74 -3.46
CA ARG A 183 2.80 20.48 -3.00
C ARG A 183 1.83 19.91 -4.03
N VAL A 184 1.75 18.59 -4.07
CA VAL A 184 0.91 17.85 -5.03
C VAL A 184 -0.53 18.34 -5.00
N PHE A 185 -1.12 18.52 -3.82
CA PHE A 185 -2.52 18.95 -3.74
C PHE A 185 -2.74 20.38 -4.21
N ALA A 186 -1.77 21.28 -4.02
CA ALA A 186 -1.89 22.66 -4.51
C ALA A 186 -1.81 22.70 -6.04
N GLN A 187 -0.87 21.97 -6.64
CA GLN A 187 -0.76 21.86 -8.10
C GLN A 187 -2.00 21.20 -8.72
N LEU A 188 -2.53 20.13 -8.10
CA LEU A 188 -3.76 19.49 -8.56
C LEU A 188 -5.00 20.39 -8.39
N ALA A 189 -5.07 21.19 -7.32
CA ALA A 189 -6.16 22.13 -7.11
C ALA A 189 -6.19 23.22 -8.20
N ALA A 190 -5.01 23.69 -8.64
CA ALA A 190 -4.87 24.68 -9.71
C ALA A 190 -5.16 24.12 -11.11
N ALA A 191 -5.09 22.80 -11.32
CA ALA A 191 -5.42 22.19 -12.60
C ALA A 191 -6.89 22.43 -12.99
N PRO A 192 -7.21 22.60 -14.28
CA PRO A 192 -8.59 22.75 -14.73
C PRO A 192 -9.39 21.46 -14.49
N TRP A 193 -10.71 21.59 -14.39
CA TRP A 193 -11.60 20.44 -14.41
C TRP A 193 -11.52 19.74 -15.76
N ALA A 194 -11.24 18.44 -15.74
CA ALA A 194 -11.15 17.62 -16.95
C ALA A 194 -12.49 17.04 -17.38
N GLY A 195 -13.43 16.88 -16.44
CA GLY A 195 -14.74 16.34 -16.75
C GLY A 195 -15.53 15.92 -15.53
N ARG A 196 -16.66 15.26 -15.80
CA ARG A 196 -17.60 14.74 -14.82
C ARG A 196 -17.83 13.25 -15.08
N HIS A 197 -17.81 12.46 -14.02
CA HIS A 197 -18.11 11.03 -14.07
C HIS A 197 -19.24 10.72 -13.11
N ARG A 198 -20.30 10.07 -13.59
CA ARG A 198 -21.40 9.63 -12.74
C ARG A 198 -21.08 8.24 -12.24
N ILE A 199 -21.22 8.03 -10.93
CA ILE A 199 -21.05 6.73 -10.30
C ILE A 199 -22.32 6.36 -9.54
N THR A 200 -22.57 5.06 -9.47
CA THR A 200 -23.58 4.46 -8.60
C THR A 200 -22.87 4.03 -7.32
N VAL A 201 -23.30 4.54 -6.17
CA VAL A 201 -22.69 4.27 -4.86
C VAL A 201 -23.39 3.09 -4.18
N ASP A 202 -24.70 3.06 -4.29
CA ASP A 202 -25.57 1.95 -3.88
C ASP A 202 -26.67 1.78 -4.96
N GLN A 203 -27.48 0.73 -4.88
CA GLN A 203 -28.42 0.30 -5.94
C GLN A 203 -29.24 1.45 -6.55
N ASP A 204 -29.68 2.41 -5.73
CA ASP A 204 -30.50 3.55 -6.16
C ASP A 204 -29.84 4.92 -5.98
N GLU A 205 -28.61 4.96 -5.44
CA GLU A 205 -27.91 6.23 -5.18
C GLU A 205 -26.86 6.49 -6.26
N THR A 206 -27.09 7.54 -7.05
CA THR A 206 -26.09 8.03 -8.01
C THR A 206 -25.52 9.37 -7.59
N THR A 207 -24.21 9.53 -7.75
CA THR A 207 -23.52 10.80 -7.52
C THR A 207 -22.60 11.13 -8.69
N CYS A 208 -22.13 12.37 -8.75
CA CYS A 208 -21.27 12.85 -9.82
C CYS A 208 -19.95 13.35 -9.27
N LEU A 209 -18.86 12.73 -9.71
CA LEU A 209 -17.50 13.14 -9.41
C LEU A 209 -17.01 14.11 -10.49
N GLN A 210 -16.43 15.24 -10.07
CA GLN A 210 -15.61 16.06 -10.97
C GLN A 210 -14.16 15.56 -10.93
N VAL A 211 -13.55 15.42 -12.10
CA VAL A 211 -12.21 14.82 -12.23
C VAL A 211 -11.22 15.88 -12.70
N LYS A 212 -10.01 15.82 -12.14
CA LYS A 212 -8.83 16.57 -12.59
C LYS A 212 -7.67 15.59 -12.76
N PHE A 213 -6.75 15.90 -13.66
CA PHE A 213 -5.47 15.21 -13.78
C PHE A 213 -4.36 16.23 -14.00
N ALA A 214 -3.16 15.90 -13.54
CA ALA A 214 -1.96 16.69 -13.75
C ALA A 214 -0.74 15.76 -13.72
N ALA A 215 0.23 16.01 -14.59
CA ALA A 215 1.55 15.38 -14.50
C ALA A 215 2.39 16.18 -13.49
N ILE A 216 2.81 15.54 -12.40
CA ILE A 216 3.49 16.20 -11.28
C ILE A 216 4.77 15.44 -10.95
N ARG A 217 5.90 16.15 -10.89
CA ARG A 217 7.17 15.61 -10.42
C ARG A 217 7.25 15.74 -8.90
N THR A 218 7.20 14.60 -8.21
CA THR A 218 7.24 14.54 -6.75
C THR A 218 8.67 14.37 -6.23
N LEU A 219 9.03 15.11 -5.18
CA LEU A 219 10.32 15.00 -4.52
C LEU A 219 10.30 13.94 -3.40
N PRO A 220 11.47 13.40 -3.01
CA PRO A 220 11.59 12.55 -1.83
C PRO A 220 11.13 13.31 -0.57
N PRO A 221 10.64 12.59 0.45
CA PRO A 221 10.35 13.17 1.76
C PRO A 221 11.58 13.91 2.31
N VAL A 222 11.37 15.01 3.05
CA VAL A 222 12.46 15.83 3.64
C VAL A 222 13.46 15.01 4.45
N GLY A 223 13.02 13.94 5.12
CA GLY A 223 13.93 13.06 5.88
C GLY A 223 14.87 12.20 5.03
N LYS A 224 14.73 12.24 3.70
CA LYS A 224 15.54 11.51 2.70
C LYS A 224 16.23 12.43 1.69
N GLN A 225 16.06 13.75 1.85
CA GLN A 225 16.89 14.77 1.19
C GLN A 225 18.13 14.98 2.06
#